data_AF-A0A1Y1WU76-F1
#
_entry.id   AF-A0A1Y1WU76-F1
#
_cell.length_a   1.000
_cell.length_b   1.000
_cell.length_c   1.000
_cell.angle_alpha   90.00
_cell.angle_beta   90.00
_cell.angle_gamma   90.00
#
_symmetry.space_group_name_H-M   'P 1'
#
loop_
_entity.id
_entity.type
_entity.pdbx_description
1 polymer ?
#
loop_
_entity_poly.entity_id
_entity_poly.type
_entity_poly.pdbx_seq_one_letter_code
_entity_poly.pdbx_strand_id
1 'polypeptide(L)'
;MLKRAWFQGIQDERDYHGYPEFKLRGNPWLGQGEEAVYSRVLMVGILRLMEQHGWRHLTSIDISKKSCDKDSLFFEFTGIVCNPTIFSISLNQTDRLRIIEAPSDVPKLVRSIIQGLWKIQDERNYNTAFEFKLLGNPWMAQGSDTVQIRVLLMRLISGLRSAGYRLYATVDMNAGNDGYDLDSWFFRREDS
;
A
#
# COMPACT_ATOMS: atom_id res chain seq x y z
N MET A 1 19.34 4.77 -0.19
CA MET A 1 18.06 4.60 -0.91
C MET A 1 16.86 5.05 -0.07
N LEU A 2 16.79 4.77 1.25
CA LEU A 2 15.72 5.28 2.14
C LEU A 2 15.55 6.83 2.10
N LYS A 3 16.66 7.57 2.03
CA LYS A 3 16.66 9.05 1.87
C LYS A 3 15.95 9.54 0.59
N ARG A 4 15.74 8.67 -0.41
CA ARG A 4 14.95 8.99 -1.62
C ARG A 4 13.47 8.62 -1.49
N ALA A 5 13.13 7.67 -0.62
CA ALA A 5 11.77 7.15 -0.48
C ALA A 5 10.92 7.98 0.51
N TRP A 6 11.55 8.62 1.50
CA TRP A 6 10.91 9.57 2.39
C TRP A 6 11.43 10.99 2.13
N PHE A 7 10.57 11.87 1.61
CA PHE A 7 10.98 13.20 1.14
C PHE A 7 11.55 14.10 2.24
N GLN A 8 11.14 13.91 3.50
CA GLN A 8 11.69 14.66 4.63
C GLN A 8 13.00 14.07 5.18
N GLY A 9 13.34 12.83 4.81
CA GLY A 9 14.56 12.15 5.22
C GLY A 9 14.60 11.69 6.69
N ILE A 10 15.77 11.21 7.09
CA ILE A 10 16.04 10.70 8.44
C ILE A 10 16.32 11.88 9.37
N GLN A 11 15.66 11.88 10.53
CA GLN A 11 15.86 12.82 11.62
C GLN A 11 17.03 12.41 12.52
N ASP A 12 17.07 11.12 12.89
CA ASP A 12 18.05 10.59 13.84
C ASP A 12 18.27 9.09 13.61
N GLU A 13 19.45 8.59 13.98
CA GLU A 13 19.84 7.18 13.91
C GLU A 13 20.48 6.80 15.25
N ARG A 14 19.94 5.78 15.91
CA ARG A 14 20.43 5.37 17.23
C ARG A 14 20.42 3.86 17.41
N ASP A 15 21.23 3.39 18.35
CA ASP A 15 21.08 2.04 18.91
C ASP A 15 19.94 2.05 19.94
N TYR A 16 18.97 1.16 19.76
CA TYR A 16 17.85 0.96 20.66
C TYR A 16 17.86 -0.50 21.14
N HIS A 17 18.40 -0.71 22.35
CA HIS A 17 18.55 -2.04 22.95
C HIS A 17 19.31 -3.05 22.08
N GLY A 18 20.39 -2.61 21.40
CA GLY A 18 21.20 -3.46 20.52
C GLY A 18 20.65 -3.62 19.11
N TYR A 19 19.58 -2.89 18.77
CA TYR A 19 18.97 -2.88 17.43
C TYR A 19 19.02 -1.47 16.83
N PRO A 20 19.39 -1.33 15.54
CA PRO A 20 19.35 -0.04 14.87
C PRO A 20 17.92 0.52 14.78
N GLU A 21 17.75 1.76 15.22
CA GLU A 21 16.50 2.50 15.11
C GLU A 21 16.69 3.78 14.29
N PHE A 22 15.79 4.01 13.34
CA PHE A 22 15.78 5.20 12.48
C PHE A 22 14.57 6.06 12.82
N LYS A 23 14.81 7.29 13.30
CA LYS A 23 13.77 8.30 13.46
C LYS A 23 13.63 9.06 12.16
N LEU A 24 12.44 9.11 11.59
CA LEU A 24 12.14 9.85 10.37
C LEU A 24 11.58 11.24 10.70
N ARG A 25 11.86 12.25 9.86
CA ARG A 25 11.28 13.59 10.02
C ARG A 25 9.79 13.57 9.67
N GLY A 26 8.97 14.36 10.37
CA GLY A 26 7.54 14.42 10.13
C GLY A 26 6.80 13.20 10.71
N ASN A 27 5.68 12.81 10.09
CA ASN A 27 4.81 11.78 10.63
C ASN A 27 4.50 10.65 9.63
N PRO A 28 5.52 9.88 9.18
CA PRO A 28 5.37 8.87 8.13
C PRO A 28 4.40 7.74 8.47
N TRP A 29 4.06 7.54 9.75
CA TRP A 29 3.22 6.44 10.20
C TRP A 29 1.80 6.89 10.60
N LEU A 30 1.47 8.18 10.48
CA LEU A 30 0.10 8.65 10.69
C LEU A 30 -0.84 8.20 9.58
N GLY A 31 -0.33 8.13 8.33
CA GLY A 31 -1.10 7.67 7.18
C GLY A 31 -2.24 8.61 6.78
N GLN A 32 -2.22 9.88 7.22
CA GLN A 32 -3.30 10.85 7.00
C GLN A 32 -2.86 12.00 6.08
N GLY A 33 -3.84 12.66 5.47
CA GLY A 33 -3.63 13.83 4.61
C GLY A 33 -2.76 13.55 3.39
N GLU A 34 -1.97 14.54 2.98
CA GLU A 34 -1.04 14.44 1.86
C GLU A 34 0.15 13.52 2.13
N GLU A 35 0.58 13.42 3.40
CA GLU A 35 1.69 12.56 3.83
C GLU A 35 1.36 11.07 3.65
N ALA A 36 0.08 10.69 3.67
CA ALA A 36 -0.39 9.32 3.48
C ALA A 36 0.11 8.66 2.19
N VAL A 37 0.26 9.44 1.12
CA VAL A 37 0.82 8.96 -0.16
C VAL A 37 2.30 8.67 0.00
N TYR A 38 3.05 9.59 0.61
CA TYR A 38 4.49 9.44 0.83
C TYR A 38 4.81 8.31 1.82
N SER A 39 3.94 8.02 2.79
CA SER A 39 4.07 6.84 3.67
C SER A 39 4.08 5.54 2.87
N ARG A 40 3.17 5.44 1.89
CA ARG A 40 3.08 4.29 0.97
C ARG A 40 4.27 4.22 0.02
N VAL A 41 4.75 5.37 -0.47
CA VAL A 41 6.01 5.44 -1.26
C VAL A 41 7.19 4.93 -0.44
N LEU A 42 7.29 5.34 0.83
CA LEU A 42 8.32 4.85 1.75
C LEU A 42 8.23 3.33 1.93
N MET A 43 7.03 2.79 2.19
CA MET A 43 6.84 1.35 2.36
C MET A 43 7.18 0.56 1.09
N VAL A 44 6.77 1.03 -0.09
CA VAL A 44 7.20 0.48 -1.39
C VAL A 44 8.74 0.49 -1.48
N GLY A 45 9.38 1.59 -1.07
CA GLY A 45 10.84 1.71 -1.05
C GLY A 45 11.52 0.72 -0.12
N ILE A 46 10.98 0.50 1.09
CA ILE A 46 11.49 -0.49 2.06
C ILE A 46 11.38 -1.90 1.47
N LEU A 47 10.20 -2.29 0.97
CA LEU A 47 9.99 -3.62 0.40
C LEU A 47 10.91 -3.89 -0.80
N ARG A 48 11.07 -2.90 -1.70
CA ARG A 48 12.00 -3.00 -2.84
C ARG A 48 13.45 -3.14 -2.37
N LEU A 49 13.86 -2.34 -1.39
CA LEU A 49 15.23 -2.35 -0.88
C LEU A 49 15.58 -3.70 -0.23
N MET A 50 14.67 -4.27 0.55
CA MET A 50 14.87 -5.58 1.18
C MET A 50 15.12 -6.66 0.12
N GLU A 51 14.27 -6.73 -0.92
CA GLU A 51 14.45 -7.71 -2.01
C GLU A 51 15.74 -7.50 -2.82
N GLN A 52 16.14 -6.24 -3.05
CA GLN A 52 17.41 -5.92 -3.68
C GLN A 52 18.63 -6.40 -2.87
N HIS A 53 18.45 -6.68 -1.58
CA HIS A 53 19.51 -7.20 -0.70
C HIS A 53 19.29 -8.68 -0.35
N GLY A 54 18.43 -9.40 -1.10
CA GLY A 54 18.20 -10.83 -0.91
C GLY A 54 17.17 -11.19 0.16
N TRP A 55 16.50 -10.19 0.75
CA TRP A 55 15.47 -10.38 1.76
C TRP A 55 14.07 -10.37 1.14
N ARG A 56 13.35 -11.48 1.26
CA ARG A 56 11.98 -11.60 0.78
C ARG A 56 11.01 -11.39 1.93
N HIS A 57 9.95 -10.62 1.72
CA HIS A 57 8.87 -10.45 2.71
C HIS A 57 8.21 -11.81 2.95
N LEU A 58 8.07 -12.15 4.23
CA LEU A 58 7.43 -13.37 4.68
C LEU A 58 5.97 -13.09 5.05
N THR A 59 5.75 -12.10 5.92
CA THR A 59 4.42 -11.74 6.43
C THR A 59 4.44 -10.38 7.13
N SER A 60 3.27 -9.77 7.25
CA SER A 60 3.00 -8.58 8.07
C SER A 60 2.03 -9.01 9.18
N ILE A 61 2.35 -8.71 10.44
CA ILE A 61 1.55 -9.14 11.59
C ILE A 61 1.41 -7.99 12.57
N ASP A 62 0.19 -7.71 13.03
CA ASP A 62 -0.07 -6.90 14.23
C ASP A 62 0.28 -7.71 15.49
N ILE A 63 1.30 -7.27 16.23
CA ILE A 63 1.87 -8.04 17.34
C ILE A 63 1.42 -7.51 18.70
N SER A 64 0.92 -6.28 18.81
CA SER A 64 0.50 -5.77 20.12
C SER A 64 -0.98 -5.43 20.21
N LYS A 65 -1.49 -5.62 21.42
CA LYS A 65 -2.89 -5.34 21.78
C LYS A 65 -3.10 -3.87 22.14
N LYS A 66 -2.12 -3.00 21.91
CA LYS A 66 -2.23 -1.57 22.22
C LYS A 66 -3.07 -0.88 21.14
N SER A 67 -3.92 0.05 21.55
CA SER A 67 -4.58 0.96 20.61
C SER A 67 -3.53 1.71 19.79
N CYS A 68 -3.74 1.80 18.47
CA CYS A 68 -2.83 2.45 17.51
C CYS A 68 -1.51 1.71 17.22
N ASP A 69 -1.45 0.40 17.44
CA ASP A 69 -0.26 -0.36 17.04
C ASP A 69 -0.13 -0.53 15.52
N LYS A 70 1.09 -0.77 15.06
CA LYS A 70 1.41 -0.93 13.63
C LYS A 70 1.87 -2.36 13.34
N ASP A 71 1.64 -2.79 12.10
CA ASP A 71 2.14 -4.07 11.64
C ASP A 71 3.67 -4.17 11.74
N SER A 72 4.13 -5.29 12.25
CA SER A 72 5.52 -5.73 12.17
C SER A 72 5.73 -6.54 10.88
N LEU A 73 6.74 -6.16 10.10
CA LEU A 73 7.10 -6.85 8.86
C LEU A 73 8.25 -7.84 9.11
N PHE A 74 8.06 -9.09 8.72
CA PHE A 74 9.09 -10.12 8.79
C PHE A 74 9.64 -10.44 7.42
N PHE A 75 10.95 -10.66 7.36
CA PHE A 75 11.66 -10.97 6.13
C PHE A 75 12.53 -12.21 6.31
N GLU A 76 12.60 -13.03 5.25
CA GLU A 76 13.48 -14.19 5.15
C GLU A 76 14.64 -13.86 4.21
N PHE A 77 15.86 -14.17 4.62
CA PHE A 77 17.02 -14.06 3.74
C PHE A 77 17.06 -15.25 2.80
N THR A 78 16.87 -14.99 1.50
CA THR A 78 16.91 -16.00 0.44
C THR A 78 18.23 -15.97 -0.34
N GLY A 79 19.01 -14.89 -0.21
CA GLY A 79 20.20 -14.63 -1.03
C GLY A 79 19.90 -14.28 -2.49
N ILE A 80 18.64 -14.33 -2.93
CA ILE A 80 18.23 -14.02 -4.30
C ILE A 80 18.07 -12.50 -4.43
N VAL A 81 19.05 -11.87 -5.07
CA VAL A 81 19.01 -10.44 -5.40
C VAL A 81 18.22 -10.22 -6.68
N CYS A 82 17.27 -9.29 -6.64
CA CYS A 82 16.51 -8.85 -7.83
C CYS A 82 16.19 -7.35 -7.75
N ASN A 83 15.70 -6.77 -8.84
CA ASN A 83 15.18 -5.41 -8.84
C ASN A 83 13.67 -5.45 -9.08
N PRO A 84 12.85 -5.68 -8.03
CA PRO A 84 11.46 -6.01 -8.22
C PRO A 84 10.62 -4.78 -8.56
N THR A 85 9.63 -4.98 -9.42
CA THR A 85 8.54 -4.01 -9.58
C THR A 85 7.54 -4.22 -8.44
N ILE A 86 7.54 -3.32 -7.46
CA ILE A 86 6.56 -3.31 -6.36
C ILE A 86 5.78 -2.01 -6.38
N PHE A 87 4.47 -2.01 -6.17
CA PHE A 87 3.65 -0.80 -6.09
C PHE A 87 2.53 -0.97 -5.07
N SER A 88 1.82 0.11 -4.75
CA SER A 88 0.73 0.06 -3.78
C SER A 88 -0.63 0.46 -4.37
N ILE A 89 -1.69 -0.20 -3.92
CA ILE A 89 -3.07 0.26 -4.04
C ILE A 89 -3.62 0.47 -2.63
N SER A 90 -4.27 1.61 -2.40
CA SER A 90 -4.94 1.88 -1.13
C SER A 90 -6.37 2.37 -1.31
N LEU A 91 -7.22 1.99 -0.35
CA LEU A 91 -8.60 2.42 -0.23
C LEU A 91 -8.64 3.55 0.80
N ASN A 92 -9.10 4.74 0.41
CA ASN A 92 -8.98 5.96 1.20
C ASN A 92 -10.33 6.66 1.31
N GLN A 93 -10.52 7.38 2.43
CA GLN A 93 -11.79 8.07 2.72
C GLN A 93 -12.96 7.07 2.59
N THR A 94 -14.10 7.52 2.09
CA THR A 94 -15.27 6.66 1.88
C THR A 94 -15.39 6.12 0.45
N ASP A 95 -14.63 6.69 -0.50
CA ASP A 95 -14.84 6.44 -1.93
C ASP A 95 -13.61 6.58 -2.87
N ARG A 96 -12.40 6.75 -2.32
CA ARG A 96 -11.18 6.93 -3.13
C ARG A 96 -10.34 5.67 -3.22
N LEU A 97 -9.87 5.33 -4.41
CA LEU A 97 -8.84 4.31 -4.63
C LEU A 97 -7.60 4.99 -5.20
N ARG A 98 -6.43 4.77 -4.57
CA ARG A 98 -5.16 5.35 -5.02
C ARG A 98 -4.22 4.26 -5.50
N ILE A 99 -3.50 4.54 -6.58
CA ILE A 99 -2.43 3.73 -7.13
C ILE A 99 -1.13 4.51 -7.00
N ILE A 100 -0.11 3.92 -6.39
CA ILE A 100 1.13 4.58 -5.99
C ILE A 100 2.32 3.78 -6.49
N GLU A 101 3.29 4.43 -7.15
CA GLU A 101 4.53 3.81 -7.65
C GLU A 101 4.32 2.66 -8.67
N ALA A 102 3.17 2.65 -9.35
CA ALA A 102 2.81 1.57 -10.27
C ALA A 102 3.26 1.82 -11.73
N PRO A 103 3.54 0.75 -12.49
CA PRO A 103 3.69 0.83 -13.94
C PRO A 103 2.50 1.49 -14.65
N SER A 104 2.77 2.18 -15.76
CA SER A 104 1.77 3.03 -16.45
C SER A 104 0.55 2.28 -17.02
N ASP A 105 0.65 0.97 -17.19
CA ASP A 105 -0.41 0.05 -17.58
C ASP A 105 -1.40 -0.24 -16.42
N VAL A 106 -0.94 -0.21 -15.17
CA VAL A 106 -1.75 -0.57 -14.00
C VAL A 106 -2.97 0.33 -13.84
N PRO A 107 -2.88 1.68 -13.89
CA PRO A 107 -4.08 2.53 -13.84
C PRO A 107 -5.10 2.23 -14.95
N LYS A 108 -4.65 1.86 -16.15
CA LYS A 108 -5.56 1.51 -17.25
C LYS A 108 -6.31 0.21 -16.97
N LEU A 109 -5.60 -0.79 -16.47
CA LEU A 109 -6.19 -2.07 -16.05
C LEU A 109 -7.21 -1.87 -14.92
N VAL A 110 -6.82 -1.15 -13.86
CA VAL A 110 -7.69 -0.87 -12.72
C VAL A 110 -8.94 -0.10 -13.14
N ARG A 111 -8.81 0.90 -14.02
CA ARG A 111 -9.96 1.63 -14.60
C ARG A 111 -10.96 0.68 -15.27
N SER A 112 -10.46 -0.21 -16.14
CA SER A 112 -11.31 -1.18 -16.84
C SER A 112 -12.04 -2.12 -15.89
N ILE A 113 -11.38 -2.55 -14.80
CA ILE A 113 -11.99 -3.42 -13.78
C ILE A 113 -13.09 -2.68 -13.02
N ILE A 114 -12.81 -1.44 -12.58
CA ILE A 114 -13.79 -0.61 -11.87
C ILE A 114 -15.02 -0.39 -12.74
N GLN A 115 -14.85 0.06 -13.98
CA GLN A 115 -15.98 0.35 -14.89
C GLN A 115 -16.84 -0.87 -15.20
N GLY A 116 -16.32 -2.09 -15.04
CA GLY A 116 -17.07 -3.33 -15.23
C GLY A 116 -18.02 -3.70 -14.08
N LEU A 117 -17.98 -3.00 -12.95
CA LEU A 117 -18.85 -3.29 -11.79
C LEU A 117 -19.29 -2.06 -10.99
N TRP A 118 -18.61 -0.92 -11.13
CA TRP A 118 -18.87 0.30 -10.40
C TRP A 118 -18.69 1.54 -11.29
N LYS A 119 -19.24 2.68 -10.87
CA LYS A 119 -19.09 3.94 -11.62
C LYS A 119 -17.92 4.76 -11.06
N ILE A 120 -17.05 5.20 -11.96
CA ILE A 120 -16.04 6.22 -11.66
C ILE A 120 -16.69 7.59 -11.77
N GLN A 121 -16.58 8.39 -10.71
CA GLN A 121 -17.08 9.77 -10.67
C GLN A 121 -16.03 10.78 -11.13
N ASP A 122 -14.75 10.53 -10.82
CA ASP A 122 -13.65 11.45 -11.13
C ASP A 122 -12.31 10.68 -11.12
N GLU A 123 -11.32 11.21 -11.84
CA GLU A 123 -9.96 10.67 -11.90
C GLU A 123 -8.95 11.82 -11.89
N ARG A 124 -7.91 11.71 -11.07
CA ARG A 124 -6.89 12.76 -10.98
C ARG A 124 -5.53 12.23 -10.56
N ASN A 125 -4.49 13.01 -10.87
CA ASN A 125 -3.22 12.89 -10.18
C ASN A 125 -3.35 13.56 -8.80
N TYR A 126 -2.96 12.85 -7.75
CA TYR A 126 -2.96 13.32 -6.37
C TYR A 126 -1.58 13.05 -5.77
N ASN A 127 -0.76 14.10 -5.66
CA ASN A 127 0.68 13.99 -5.37
C ASN A 127 1.36 13.02 -6.35
N THR A 128 2.03 11.98 -5.84
CA THR A 128 2.67 10.93 -6.65
C THR A 128 1.76 9.74 -6.93
N ALA A 129 0.46 9.85 -6.61
CA ALA A 129 -0.54 8.80 -6.82
C ALA A 129 -1.48 9.13 -8.00
N PHE A 130 -2.01 8.09 -8.63
CA PHE A 130 -3.19 8.20 -9.48
C PHE A 130 -4.44 7.82 -8.67
N GLU A 131 -5.41 8.71 -8.57
CA GLU A 131 -6.59 8.55 -7.72
C GLU A 131 -7.88 8.42 -8.55
N PHE A 132 -8.67 7.40 -8.23
CA PHE A 132 -10.04 7.23 -8.69
C PHE A 132 -11.02 7.66 -7.59
N LYS A 133 -12.01 8.46 -7.94
CA LYS A 133 -13.23 8.64 -7.14
C LYS A 133 -14.30 7.69 -7.63
N LEU A 134 -14.84 6.89 -6.73
CA LEU A 134 -15.97 6.04 -7.03
C LEU A 134 -17.28 6.77 -6.69
N LEU A 135 -18.35 6.47 -7.42
CA LEU A 135 -19.68 6.99 -7.10
C LEU A 135 -20.16 6.42 -5.76
N GLY A 136 -20.69 7.26 -4.88
CA GLY A 136 -21.24 6.84 -3.59
C GLY A 136 -20.16 6.69 -2.51
N ASN A 137 -20.35 5.75 -1.58
CA ASN A 137 -19.42 5.48 -0.47
C ASN A 137 -19.07 3.98 -0.37
N PRO A 138 -18.42 3.39 -1.38
CA PRO A 138 -18.20 1.95 -1.45
C PRO A 138 -17.39 1.37 -0.29
N TRP A 139 -16.51 2.15 0.34
CA TRP A 139 -15.72 1.70 1.50
C TRP A 139 -16.55 1.66 2.78
N MET A 140 -17.74 2.27 2.75
CA MET A 140 -18.75 2.28 3.83
C MET A 140 -20.03 1.54 3.39
N ALA A 141 -19.91 0.60 2.44
CA ALA A 141 -21.05 -0.06 1.82
C ALA A 141 -21.91 -0.83 2.83
N GLN A 142 -23.23 -0.78 2.61
CA GLN A 142 -24.24 -1.50 3.39
C GLN A 142 -25.12 -2.36 2.47
N GLY A 143 -25.75 -3.39 3.02
CA GLY A 143 -26.70 -4.23 2.28
C GLY A 143 -26.07 -4.93 1.07
N SER A 144 -26.71 -4.83 -0.10
CA SER A 144 -26.24 -5.48 -1.33
C SER A 144 -24.90 -4.95 -1.84
N ASP A 145 -24.58 -3.70 -1.54
CA ASP A 145 -23.35 -3.05 -2.00
C ASP A 145 -22.12 -3.68 -1.33
N THR A 146 -22.26 -4.23 -0.13
CA THR A 146 -21.20 -4.98 0.56
C THR A 146 -20.75 -6.21 -0.24
N VAL A 147 -21.67 -6.85 -0.98
CA VAL A 147 -21.33 -7.98 -1.85
C VAL A 147 -20.65 -7.48 -3.12
N GLN A 148 -21.21 -6.45 -3.76
CA GLN A 148 -20.64 -5.90 -5.00
C GLN A 148 -19.22 -5.37 -4.78
N ILE A 149 -18.95 -4.72 -3.65
CA ILE A 149 -17.61 -4.20 -3.39
C ILE A 149 -16.59 -5.32 -3.15
N ARG A 150 -16.98 -6.41 -2.48
CA ARG A 150 -16.13 -7.60 -2.34
C ARG A 150 -15.85 -8.23 -3.70
N VAL A 151 -16.83 -8.29 -4.59
CA VAL A 151 -16.63 -8.76 -5.97
C VAL A 151 -15.70 -7.82 -6.74
N LEU A 152 -15.81 -6.49 -6.57
CA LEU A 152 -14.90 -5.54 -7.20
C LEU A 152 -13.45 -5.76 -6.74
N LEU A 153 -13.25 -5.89 -5.43
CA LEU A 153 -11.95 -6.15 -4.82
C LEU A 153 -11.34 -7.49 -5.28
N MET A 154 -12.16 -8.54 -5.36
CA MET A 154 -11.74 -9.84 -5.91
C MET A 154 -11.34 -9.73 -7.39
N ARG A 155 -12.13 -9.01 -8.20
CA ARG A 155 -11.81 -8.76 -9.62
C ARG A 155 -10.53 -7.94 -9.77
N LEU A 156 -10.28 -7.00 -8.87
CA LEU A 156 -9.05 -6.21 -8.84
C LEU A 156 -7.83 -7.12 -8.63
N ILE A 157 -7.86 -7.97 -7.59
CA ILE A 157 -6.77 -8.91 -7.30
C ILE A 157 -6.59 -9.91 -8.46
N SER A 158 -7.69 -10.47 -8.99
CA SER A 158 -7.65 -11.44 -10.08
C SER A 158 -7.15 -10.84 -11.39
N GLY A 159 -7.57 -9.62 -11.72
CA GLY A 159 -7.12 -8.90 -12.92
C GLY A 159 -5.64 -8.53 -12.84
N LEU A 160 -5.18 -8.05 -11.68
CA LEU A 160 -3.75 -7.79 -11.43
C LEU A 160 -2.93 -9.07 -11.53
N ARG A 161 -3.43 -10.19 -10.95
CA ARG A 161 -2.79 -11.51 -11.07
C ARG A 161 -2.64 -11.94 -12.52
N SER A 162 -3.69 -11.77 -13.31
CA SER A 162 -3.68 -12.11 -14.75
C SER A 162 -2.71 -11.25 -15.56
N ALA A 163 -2.42 -10.03 -15.09
CA ALA A 163 -1.41 -9.14 -15.65
C ALA A 163 0.01 -9.38 -15.09
N GLY A 164 0.22 -10.44 -14.30
CA GLY A 164 1.53 -10.80 -13.75
C GLY A 164 1.88 -10.07 -12.45
N TYR A 165 0.92 -9.50 -11.74
CA TYR A 165 1.13 -8.84 -10.45
C TYR A 165 0.44 -9.63 -9.32
N ARG A 166 1.23 -10.12 -8.36
CA ARG A 166 0.70 -10.82 -7.19
C ARG A 166 0.52 -9.86 -6.01
N LEU A 167 -0.50 -10.09 -5.20
CA LEU A 167 -0.59 -9.46 -3.87
C LEU A 167 0.59 -9.97 -3.03
N TYR A 168 1.44 -9.05 -2.59
CA TYR A 168 2.70 -9.36 -1.93
C TYR A 168 2.64 -9.11 -0.43
N ALA A 169 2.05 -7.99 -0.02
CA ALA A 169 1.81 -7.68 1.39
C ALA A 169 0.51 -6.88 1.54
N THR A 170 -0.12 -7.02 2.70
CA THR A 170 -1.11 -6.07 3.23
C THR A 170 -0.49 -5.45 4.47
N VAL A 171 -0.61 -4.13 4.62
CA VAL A 171 -0.06 -3.42 5.78
C VAL A 171 -1.07 -2.38 6.25
N ASP A 172 -1.41 -2.42 7.54
CA ASP A 172 -2.09 -1.31 8.19
C ASP A 172 -1.10 -0.16 8.41
N MET A 173 -1.38 0.96 7.75
CA MET A 173 -0.54 2.17 7.82
C MET A 173 -1.30 3.38 8.36
N ASN A 174 -2.53 3.24 8.81
CA ASN A 174 -3.34 4.38 9.23
C ASN A 174 -3.41 4.43 10.77
N ALA A 175 -3.33 5.62 11.36
CA ALA A 175 -3.29 5.79 12.81
C ALA A 175 -4.67 5.95 13.47
N GLY A 176 -5.76 5.76 12.72
CA GLY A 176 -7.13 5.99 13.20
C GLY A 176 -7.59 4.92 14.19
N ASN A 177 -8.23 5.37 15.27
CA ASN A 177 -8.80 4.52 16.32
C ASN A 177 -10.24 4.09 15.99
N ASP A 178 -10.71 4.38 14.77
CA ASP A 178 -12.14 4.40 14.44
C ASP A 178 -12.57 3.17 13.61
N GLY A 179 -11.65 2.26 13.27
CA GLY A 179 -11.95 1.03 12.54
C GLY A 179 -12.43 1.23 11.09
N TYR A 180 -12.37 2.46 10.57
CA TYR A 180 -12.73 2.80 9.18
C TYR A 180 -11.53 2.73 8.22
N ASP A 181 -10.35 2.49 8.75
CA ASP A 181 -9.11 2.47 7.99
C ASP A 181 -8.92 1.11 7.33
N LEU A 182 -8.73 1.13 6.01
CA LEU A 182 -8.49 -0.08 5.22
C LEU A 182 -7.00 -0.25 4.95
N ASP A 183 -6.55 -1.51 5.01
CA ASP A 183 -5.17 -1.90 4.72
C ASP A 183 -4.73 -1.39 3.36
N SER A 184 -3.43 -1.06 3.26
CA SER A 184 -2.82 -0.82 1.97
C SER A 184 -2.28 -2.10 1.40
N TRP A 185 -2.53 -2.31 0.12
CA TRP A 185 -2.11 -3.50 -0.59
C TRP A 185 -0.86 -3.19 -1.38
N PHE A 186 0.12 -4.08 -1.30
CA PHE A 186 1.37 -4.00 -2.04
C PHE A 186 1.41 -5.14 -3.03
N PHE A 187 1.64 -4.83 -4.29
CA PHE A 187 1.71 -5.80 -5.37
C PHE A 187 3.13 -5.89 -5.88
N ARG A 188 3.57 -7.11 -6.20
CA ARG A 188 4.88 -7.41 -6.80
C ARG A 188 4.66 -8.05 -8.17
N ARG A 189 5.41 -7.61 -9.18
CA ARG A 189 5.46 -8.32 -10.47
C ARG A 189 6.09 -9.69 -10.29
N GLU A 190 5.50 -10.70 -10.91
CA GLU A 190 6.09 -12.03 -10.97
C GLU A 190 7.18 -12.05 -12.03
N ASP A 191 8.32 -12.60 -11.65
CA ASP A 191 9.40 -12.87 -12.57
C ASP A 191 8.99 -14.13 -13.35
N SER A 192 8.91 -14.01 -14.68
CA SER A 192 8.53 -15.12 -15.59
C SER A 192 9.57 -16.22 -15.62
#